data_AF-A0A1I6RS51-F1
#
_entry.id   AF-A0A1I6RS51-F1
#
_cell.length_a   1.000
_cell.length_b   1.000
_cell.length_c   1.000
_cell.angle_alpha   90.00
_cell.angle_beta   90.00
_cell.angle_gamma   90.00
#
_symmetry.space_group_name_H-M   'P 1'
#
loop_
_entity.id
_entity.type
_entity.pdbx_description
1 polymer ?
#
loop_
_entity_poly.entity_id
_entity_poly.type
_entity_poly.pdbx_seq_one_letter_code
_entity_poly.pdbx_strand_id
1 'polypeptide(L)'
;MGQAASTRNPYLPPPKPKFGVLAIAALLLGALALCGSVLPISAVATVAVALLGLVVAVIALVGDRKVLASIGAVLCVAALVLSGAAVVDRFAGNRTPSPAAPAPPVRLPFGERHTWPDGRTISVLPPVPYVETSEFSRPPEGMRHVQFAVAVHNGGPDAYHVVTATITVTHRGRVAKQHFGAGDPVPVAQLSPGGDIAYDVVFEISSEPGELQVEVQPAYSQEPVRFTGVL
;
A
#
# COMPACT_ATOMS: atom_id res chain seq x y z
N MET A 1 -76.07 -45.05 17.46
CA MET A 1 -76.47 -44.89 16.05
C MET A 1 -77.00 -43.48 15.87
N GLY A 2 -76.41 -42.70 14.96
CA GLY A 2 -76.78 -41.31 14.68
C GLY A 2 -75.58 -40.54 14.13
N GLN A 3 -75.43 -40.53 12.81
CA GLN A 3 -74.41 -39.79 12.06
C GLN A 3 -74.50 -38.28 12.29
N ALA A 4 -73.35 -37.60 12.33
CA ALA A 4 -73.24 -36.21 11.89
C ALA A 4 -72.26 -36.17 10.71
N ALA A 5 -72.81 -36.20 9.50
CA ALA A 5 -72.08 -36.00 8.26
C ALA A 5 -71.70 -34.51 8.15
N SER A 6 -70.40 -34.22 8.15
CA SER A 6 -69.86 -32.87 7.92
C SER A 6 -69.99 -32.54 6.42
N THR A 7 -70.98 -31.73 6.09
CA THR A 7 -71.20 -31.14 4.77
C THR A 7 -70.11 -30.11 4.47
N ARG A 8 -69.06 -30.53 3.74
CA ARG A 8 -68.12 -29.58 3.10
C ARG A 8 -68.84 -28.84 1.98
N ASN A 9 -68.99 -27.53 2.16
CA ASN A 9 -69.57 -26.61 1.18
C ASN A 9 -68.68 -26.49 -0.07
N PRO A 10 -69.14 -26.88 -1.28
CA PRO A 10 -68.35 -26.87 -2.51
C PRO A 10 -68.23 -25.48 -3.18
N TYR A 11 -68.78 -24.41 -2.59
CA TYR A 11 -68.85 -23.06 -3.18
C TYR A 11 -67.85 -22.04 -2.61
N LEU A 12 -66.62 -22.44 -2.28
CA LEU A 12 -65.56 -21.46 -2.08
C LEU A 12 -64.90 -21.16 -3.42
N PRO A 13 -65.04 -19.93 -3.98
CA PRO A 13 -64.32 -19.57 -5.20
C PRO A 13 -62.81 -19.68 -4.94
N PRO A 14 -62.03 -20.21 -5.90
CA PRO A 14 -60.58 -20.34 -5.73
C PRO A 14 -59.97 -18.96 -5.42
N PRO A 15 -59.07 -18.86 -4.42
CA PRO A 15 -58.43 -17.60 -4.08
C PRO A 15 -57.69 -17.06 -5.31
N LYS A 16 -58.12 -15.89 -5.80
CA LYS A 16 -57.48 -15.22 -6.95
C LYS A 16 -56.00 -14.99 -6.62
N PRO A 17 -55.06 -15.46 -7.45
CA PRO A 17 -53.65 -15.33 -7.14
C PRO A 17 -53.21 -13.86 -7.24
N LYS A 18 -52.54 -13.36 -6.20
CA LYS A 18 -52.17 -11.96 -5.99
C LYS A 18 -50.92 -11.53 -6.78
N PHE A 19 -50.80 -11.92 -8.05
CA PHE A 19 -49.65 -11.57 -8.90
C PHE A 19 -49.56 -10.09 -9.26
N GLY A 20 -50.64 -9.32 -9.05
CA GLY A 20 -50.65 -7.87 -9.31
C GLY A 20 -49.65 -7.08 -8.45
N VAL A 21 -49.35 -7.55 -7.23
CA VAL A 21 -48.45 -6.83 -6.31
C VAL A 21 -46.99 -6.89 -6.78
N LEU A 22 -46.56 -8.01 -7.36
CA LEU A 22 -45.20 -8.19 -7.87
C LEU A 22 -44.94 -7.34 -9.12
N ALA A 23 -45.93 -7.21 -10.01
CA ALA A 23 -45.81 -6.37 -11.20
C ALA A 23 -45.72 -4.87 -10.85
N ILE A 24 -46.45 -4.44 -9.80
CA ILE A 24 -46.36 -3.07 -9.28
C ILE A 24 -44.98 -2.84 -8.63
N ALA A 25 -44.46 -3.80 -7.86
CA ALA A 25 -43.14 -3.71 -7.26
C ALA A 25 -42.02 -3.58 -8.30
N ALA A 26 -42.09 -4.37 -9.39
CA ALA A 26 -41.13 -4.29 -10.49
C ALA A 26 -41.15 -2.91 -11.19
N LEU A 27 -42.34 -2.34 -11.41
CA LEU A 27 -42.50 -1.03 -12.02
C LEU A 27 -41.95 0.10 -11.11
N LEU A 28 -42.23 0.02 -9.81
CA LEU A 28 -41.70 0.98 -8.83
C LEU A 28 -40.18 0.88 -8.70
N LEU A 29 -39.61 -0.34 -8.67
CA LEU A 29 -38.15 -0.51 -8.65
C LEU A 29 -37.48 0.02 -9.93
N GLY A 30 -38.06 -0.24 -11.10
CA GLY A 30 -37.55 0.28 -12.37
C GLY A 30 -37.60 1.80 -12.46
N ALA A 31 -38.70 2.41 -12.00
CA ALA A 31 -38.83 3.86 -11.93
C ALA A 31 -37.85 4.49 -10.92
N LEU A 32 -37.68 3.88 -9.74
CA LEU A 32 -36.70 4.34 -8.75
C LEU A 32 -35.26 4.21 -9.26
N ALA A 33 -34.92 3.14 -9.98
CA ALA A 33 -33.62 2.97 -10.61
C ALA A 33 -33.37 4.04 -11.69
N LEU A 34 -34.39 4.36 -12.51
CA LEU A 34 -34.29 5.42 -13.52
C LEU A 34 -34.12 6.80 -12.89
N CYS A 35 -34.91 7.13 -11.86
CA CYS A 35 -34.78 8.40 -11.13
C CYS A 35 -33.43 8.50 -10.39
N GLY A 36 -32.96 7.40 -9.79
CA GLY A 36 -31.67 7.35 -9.10
C GLY A 36 -30.46 7.49 -10.05
N SER A 37 -30.61 7.14 -11.34
CA SER A 37 -29.58 7.33 -12.36
C SER A 37 -29.23 8.81 -12.63
N VAL A 38 -30.16 9.72 -12.35
CA VAL A 38 -29.95 11.17 -12.56
C VAL A 38 -29.04 11.79 -11.48
N LEU A 39 -28.84 11.10 -10.34
CA LEU A 39 -27.98 11.57 -9.26
C LEU A 39 -26.62 10.85 -9.25
N PRO A 40 -25.49 11.53 -9.54
CA PRO A 40 -24.18 10.89 -9.76
C PRO A 40 -23.48 10.35 -8.51
N ILE A 41 -24.11 10.42 -7.34
CA ILE A 41 -23.49 10.15 -6.03
C ILE A 41 -23.51 8.65 -5.67
N SER A 42 -24.35 7.81 -6.29
CA SER A 42 -24.47 6.39 -5.93
C SER A 42 -24.58 5.43 -7.12
N ALA A 43 -23.69 5.56 -8.12
CA ALA A 43 -23.70 4.72 -9.33
C ALA A 43 -23.71 3.20 -9.02
N VAL A 44 -23.03 2.76 -7.94
CA VAL A 44 -23.00 1.34 -7.53
C VAL A 44 -24.35 0.87 -6.97
N ALA A 45 -25.03 1.70 -6.17
CA ALA A 45 -26.34 1.37 -5.61
C ALA A 45 -27.41 1.26 -6.72
N THR A 46 -27.33 2.13 -7.72
CA THR A 46 -28.24 2.11 -8.88
C THR A 46 -28.11 0.81 -9.69
N VAL A 47 -26.90 0.29 -9.87
CA VAL A 47 -26.67 -1.01 -10.54
C VAL A 47 -27.30 -2.16 -9.76
N ALA A 48 -27.13 -2.19 -8.43
CA ALA A 48 -27.70 -3.24 -7.58
C ALA A 48 -29.24 -3.24 -7.61
N VAL A 49 -29.86 -2.05 -7.54
CA VAL A 49 -31.32 -1.89 -7.63
C VAL A 49 -31.84 -2.26 -9.02
N ALA A 50 -31.13 -1.90 -10.10
CA ALA A 50 -31.51 -2.26 -11.46
C ALA A 50 -31.46 -3.77 -11.71
N LEU A 51 -30.44 -4.47 -11.18
CA LEU A 51 -30.36 -5.93 -11.26
C LEU A 51 -31.48 -6.61 -10.49
N LEU A 52 -31.78 -6.14 -9.26
CA LEU A 52 -32.89 -6.67 -8.47
C LEU A 52 -34.23 -6.44 -9.18
N GLY A 53 -34.45 -5.24 -9.72
CA GLY A 53 -35.64 -4.91 -10.52
C GLY A 53 -35.79 -5.80 -11.75
N LEU A 54 -34.70 -6.10 -12.45
CA LEU A 54 -34.68 -6.99 -13.60
C LEU A 54 -35.08 -8.43 -13.22
N VAL A 55 -34.55 -8.96 -12.11
CA VAL A 55 -34.92 -10.30 -11.62
C VAL A 55 -36.42 -10.37 -11.30
N VAL A 56 -36.97 -9.37 -10.61
CA VAL A 56 -38.41 -9.33 -10.30
C VAL A 56 -39.26 -9.19 -11.57
N ALA A 57 -38.81 -8.41 -12.56
CA ALA A 57 -39.51 -8.26 -13.84
C ALA A 57 -39.55 -9.58 -14.64
N VAL A 58 -38.46 -10.35 -14.66
CA VAL A 58 -38.41 -11.68 -15.31
C VAL A 58 -39.37 -12.66 -14.63
N ILE A 59 -39.42 -12.68 -13.30
CA ILE A 59 -40.35 -13.53 -12.55
C ILE A 59 -41.82 -13.11 -12.81
N ALA A 60 -42.09 -11.80 -12.91
CA ALA A 60 -43.42 -11.27 -13.21
C ALA A 60 -43.89 -11.56 -14.65
N LEU A 61 -42.98 -11.89 -15.58
CA LEU A 61 -43.29 -12.21 -16.97
C LEU A 61 -44.12 -13.51 -17.12
N VAL A 62 -44.11 -14.37 -16.09
CA VAL A 62 -44.87 -15.63 -16.04
C VAL A 62 -46.35 -15.38 -15.66
N GLY A 63 -46.72 -14.18 -15.21
CA GLY A 63 -48.09 -13.83 -14.81
C GLY A 63 -49.00 -13.29 -15.92
N ASP A 64 -50.28 -13.07 -15.60
CA ASP A 64 -51.32 -12.61 -16.55
C ASP A 64 -51.13 -11.18 -17.10
N ARG A 65 -50.20 -10.38 -16.53
CA ARG A 65 -50.00 -8.96 -16.89
C ARG A 65 -48.69 -8.72 -17.62
N LYS A 66 -48.47 -9.47 -18.70
CA LYS A 66 -47.26 -9.47 -19.53
C LYS A 66 -46.86 -8.08 -20.04
N VAL A 67 -47.84 -7.22 -20.35
CA VAL A 67 -47.61 -5.85 -20.87
C VAL A 67 -46.99 -4.93 -19.82
N LEU A 68 -47.33 -5.09 -18.54
CA LEU A 68 -46.77 -4.23 -17.48
C LEU A 68 -45.36 -4.69 -17.08
N ALA A 69 -45.13 -6.01 -17.11
CA ALA A 69 -43.82 -6.61 -16.84
C ALA A 69 -42.78 -6.29 -17.94
N SER A 70 -43.19 -6.25 -19.21
CA SER A 70 -42.30 -5.89 -20.31
C SER A 70 -41.82 -4.43 -20.21
N ILE A 71 -42.69 -3.50 -19.83
CA ILE A 71 -42.33 -2.10 -19.61
C ILE A 71 -41.29 -1.98 -18.48
N GLY A 72 -41.49 -2.68 -17.36
CA GLY A 72 -40.52 -2.71 -16.25
C GLY A 72 -39.15 -3.27 -16.65
N ALA A 73 -39.12 -4.33 -17.47
CA ALA A 73 -37.87 -4.90 -17.98
C ALA A 73 -37.13 -3.95 -18.92
N VAL A 74 -37.85 -3.29 -19.85
CA VAL A 74 -37.27 -2.28 -20.76
C VAL A 74 -36.66 -1.12 -19.98
N LEU A 75 -37.33 -0.65 -18.92
CA LEU A 75 -36.81 0.40 -18.05
C LEU A 75 -35.54 -0.03 -17.30
N CYS A 76 -35.46 -1.27 -16.82
CA CYS A 76 -34.26 -1.79 -16.15
C CYS A 76 -33.08 -1.92 -17.11
N VAL A 77 -33.31 -2.39 -18.34
CA VAL A 77 -32.27 -2.47 -19.38
C VAL A 77 -31.79 -1.08 -19.77
N ALA A 78 -32.69 -0.12 -19.96
CA ALA A 78 -32.33 1.28 -20.24
C ALA A 78 -31.47 1.88 -19.11
N ALA A 79 -31.85 1.67 -17.85
CA ALA A 79 -31.08 2.13 -16.69
C ALA A 79 -29.69 1.50 -16.61
N LEU A 80 -29.54 0.22 -16.96
CA LEU A 80 -28.24 -0.46 -17.02
C LEU A 80 -27.34 0.08 -18.14
N VAL A 81 -27.89 0.37 -19.32
CA VAL A 81 -27.12 0.95 -20.44
C VAL A 81 -26.64 2.36 -20.10
N LEU A 82 -27.52 3.20 -19.55
CA LEU A 82 -27.19 4.56 -19.12
C LEU A 82 -26.19 4.59 -17.96
N SER A 83 -26.35 3.71 -16.97
CA SER A 83 -25.43 3.61 -15.82
C SER A 83 -24.10 2.96 -16.19
N GLY A 84 -24.11 2.01 -17.14
CA GLY A 84 -22.94 1.28 -17.57
C GLY A 84 -21.86 2.18 -18.17
N ALA A 85 -22.24 3.18 -18.98
CA ALA A 85 -21.28 4.15 -19.52
C ALA A 85 -20.62 5.00 -18.41
N ALA A 86 -21.40 5.46 -17.43
CA ALA A 86 -20.87 6.25 -16.31
C ALA A 86 -20.02 5.41 -15.34
N VAL A 87 -20.35 4.12 -15.15
CA VAL A 87 -19.56 3.18 -14.35
C VAL A 87 -18.26 2.82 -15.05
N VAL A 88 -18.29 2.58 -16.37
CA VAL A 88 -17.08 2.32 -17.16
C VAL A 88 -16.16 3.54 -17.16
N ASP A 89 -16.69 4.76 -17.25
CA ASP A 89 -15.89 5.98 -17.16
C ASP A 89 -15.34 6.23 -15.75
N ARG A 90 -16.07 5.83 -14.69
CA ARG A 90 -15.56 5.81 -13.31
C ARG A 90 -14.48 4.75 -13.10
N PHE A 91 -14.55 3.59 -13.74
CA PHE A 91 -13.50 2.56 -13.69
C PHE A 91 -12.30 2.89 -14.60
N ALA A 92 -12.52 3.56 -15.73
CA ALA A 92 -11.47 4.02 -16.64
C ALA A 92 -10.76 5.29 -16.14
N GLY A 93 -11.48 6.15 -15.40
CA GLY A 93 -10.97 7.33 -14.73
C GLY A 93 -10.32 7.04 -13.37
N ASN A 94 -10.63 5.90 -12.74
CA ASN A 94 -9.94 5.40 -11.56
C ASN A 94 -8.71 4.57 -11.96
N ARG A 95 -7.86 5.13 -12.83
CA ARG A 95 -6.45 4.75 -12.84
C ARG A 95 -5.93 5.14 -11.47
N THR A 96 -5.87 4.17 -10.56
CA THR A 96 -4.85 4.18 -9.52
C THR A 96 -3.58 4.68 -10.19
N PRO A 97 -2.91 5.75 -9.69
CA PRO A 97 -1.59 6.06 -10.20
C PRO A 97 -0.83 4.75 -10.17
N SER A 98 -0.38 4.31 -11.35
CA SER A 98 0.56 3.20 -11.45
C SER A 98 1.60 3.47 -10.37
N PRO A 99 1.87 2.53 -9.44
CA PRO A 99 2.88 2.76 -8.42
C PRO A 99 4.09 3.28 -9.17
N ALA A 100 4.48 4.53 -8.91
CA ALA A 100 5.67 5.07 -9.53
C ALA A 100 6.75 4.03 -9.29
N ALA A 101 7.44 3.61 -10.35
CA ALA A 101 8.57 2.71 -10.18
C ALA A 101 9.41 3.24 -9.01
N PRO A 102 9.78 2.39 -8.03
CA PRO A 102 10.50 2.85 -6.85
C PRO A 102 11.62 3.78 -7.29
N ALA A 103 11.69 4.98 -6.69
CA ALA A 103 12.74 5.92 -7.02
C ALA A 103 14.08 5.17 -6.94
N PRO A 104 14.99 5.35 -7.91
CA PRO A 104 16.29 4.70 -7.87
C PRO A 104 16.96 5.00 -6.53
N PRO A 105 17.57 4.02 -5.86
CA PRO A 105 18.24 4.24 -4.59
C PRO A 105 19.31 5.32 -4.79
N VAL A 106 19.27 6.35 -3.94
CA VAL A 106 20.22 7.46 -4.00
C VAL A 106 21.62 6.90 -3.76
N ARG A 107 22.51 7.12 -4.74
CA ARG A 107 23.92 6.72 -4.69
C ARG A 107 24.79 7.97 -4.72
N LEU A 108 25.67 8.08 -3.74
CA LEU A 108 26.61 9.19 -3.60
C LEU A 108 28.04 8.64 -3.55
N PRO A 109 29.05 9.37 -4.05
CA PRO A 109 30.43 9.06 -3.76
C PRO A 109 30.75 9.31 -2.28
N PHE A 110 31.78 8.63 -1.76
CA PHE A 110 32.30 8.95 -0.43
C PHE A 110 32.76 10.41 -0.32
N GLY A 111 32.51 11.01 0.84
CA GLY A 111 32.80 12.43 1.12
C GLY A 111 31.65 13.39 0.84
N GLU A 112 30.62 12.97 0.09
CA GLU A 112 29.39 13.75 -0.06
C GLU A 112 28.50 13.68 1.18
N ARG A 113 27.58 14.64 1.29
CA ARG A 113 26.57 14.73 2.36
C ARG A 113 25.20 14.51 1.76
N HIS A 114 24.34 13.81 2.49
CA HIS A 114 22.92 13.73 2.18
C HIS A 114 22.10 14.32 3.32
N THR A 115 21.11 15.15 2.97
CA THR A 115 20.16 15.75 3.91
C THR A 115 18.77 15.17 3.65
N TRP A 116 18.18 14.55 4.67
CA TRP A 116 16.82 14.01 4.63
C TRP A 116 15.79 15.13 4.80
N PRO A 117 14.51 14.90 4.40
CA PRO A 117 13.45 15.90 4.54
C PRO A 117 13.20 16.39 5.98
N ASP A 118 13.62 15.61 6.98
CA ASP A 118 13.53 15.97 8.41
C ASP A 118 14.67 16.90 8.89
N GLY A 119 15.59 17.27 7.99
CA GLY A 119 16.71 18.17 8.27
C GLY A 119 17.98 17.46 8.77
N ARG A 120 17.95 16.14 9.01
CA ARG A 120 19.15 15.40 9.41
C ARG A 120 20.08 15.25 8.22
N THR A 121 21.37 15.36 8.46
CA THR A 121 22.39 15.22 7.42
C THR A 121 23.45 14.21 7.85
N ILE A 122 23.81 13.29 6.95
CA ILE A 122 24.87 12.29 7.18
C ILE A 122 25.83 12.32 6.00
N SER A 123 27.12 12.23 6.29
CA SER A 123 28.18 11.93 5.31
C SER A 123 29.07 10.82 5.81
N VAL A 124 29.57 10.04 4.86
CA VAL A 124 30.58 9.00 5.10
C VAL A 124 31.84 9.39 4.33
N LEU A 125 32.93 9.64 5.05
CA LEU A 125 34.22 9.96 4.41
C LEU A 125 34.81 8.73 3.70
N PRO A 126 35.73 8.93 2.74
CA PRO A 126 36.43 7.83 2.11
C PRO A 126 37.08 6.90 3.13
N PRO A 127 36.98 5.58 2.95
CA PRO A 127 37.55 4.61 3.88
C PRO A 127 39.07 4.71 3.93
N VAL A 128 39.61 4.50 5.12
CA VAL A 128 41.06 4.38 5.34
C VAL A 128 41.40 2.98 5.88
N PRO A 129 42.60 2.44 5.60
CA PRO A 129 43.07 1.24 6.27
C PRO A 129 43.08 1.44 7.78
N TYR A 130 42.51 0.50 8.53
CA TYR A 130 42.59 0.51 9.99
C TYR A 130 43.87 -0.21 10.42
N VAL A 131 44.61 0.39 11.35
CA VAL A 131 45.84 -0.20 11.91
C VAL A 131 45.50 -0.83 13.25
N GLU A 132 45.63 -2.15 13.36
CA GLU A 132 45.35 -2.84 14.61
C GLU A 132 46.40 -2.53 15.69
N THR A 133 45.92 -2.22 16.89
CA THR A 133 46.77 -1.98 18.07
C THR A 133 47.10 -3.25 18.84
N SER A 134 46.42 -4.37 18.53
CA SER A 134 46.54 -5.65 19.23
C SER A 134 46.55 -6.82 18.25
N GLU A 135 47.33 -7.85 18.54
CA GLU A 135 47.36 -9.09 17.75
C GLU A 135 46.03 -9.86 17.79
N PHE A 136 45.27 -9.71 18.88
CA PHE A 136 43.96 -10.34 19.05
C PHE A 136 42.85 -9.67 18.24
N SER A 137 43.11 -8.47 17.71
CA SER A 137 42.20 -7.71 16.86
C SER A 137 42.53 -7.87 15.39
N ARG A 138 43.44 -8.78 15.01
CA ARG A 138 43.79 -9.00 13.62
C ARG A 138 42.62 -9.62 12.85
N PRO A 139 42.40 -9.18 11.60
CA PRO A 139 41.40 -9.78 10.74
C PRO A 139 41.82 -11.23 10.41
N PRO A 140 40.86 -12.12 10.11
CA PRO A 140 41.14 -13.45 9.58
C PRO A 140 41.98 -13.40 8.30
N GLU A 141 42.61 -14.51 7.95
CA GLU A 141 43.36 -14.62 6.70
C GLU A 141 42.47 -14.26 5.49
N GLY A 142 43.00 -13.43 4.59
CA GLY A 142 42.27 -12.94 3.41
C GLY A 142 41.28 -11.80 3.68
N MET A 143 41.21 -11.30 4.92
CA MET A 143 40.43 -10.13 5.32
C MET A 143 41.33 -8.97 5.76
N ARG A 144 40.76 -7.77 5.76
CA ARG A 144 41.38 -6.54 6.28
C ARG A 144 40.34 -5.67 6.99
N HIS A 145 40.78 -4.85 7.92
CA HIS A 145 39.92 -3.83 8.53
C HIS A 145 39.99 -2.51 7.77
N VAL A 146 38.82 -1.88 7.60
CA VAL A 146 38.69 -0.53 7.07
C VAL A 146 37.90 0.32 8.04
N GLN A 147 38.30 1.57 8.17
CA GLN A 147 37.66 2.56 9.03
C GLN A 147 36.92 3.59 8.19
N PHE A 148 35.72 3.96 8.64
CA PHE A 148 34.94 5.06 8.09
C PHE A 148 34.71 6.10 9.19
N ALA A 149 34.96 7.36 8.86
CA ALA A 149 34.49 8.48 9.66
C ALA A 149 33.09 8.87 9.17
N VAL A 150 32.12 8.78 10.08
CA VAL A 150 30.72 9.14 9.83
C VAL A 150 30.43 10.45 10.52
N ALA A 151 30.05 11.47 9.75
CA ALA A 151 29.65 12.76 10.29
C ALA A 151 28.13 12.92 10.21
N VAL A 152 27.55 13.38 11.30
CA VAL A 152 26.11 13.51 11.50
C VAL A 152 25.81 14.93 12.00
N HIS A 153 24.87 15.58 11.33
CA HIS A 153 24.35 16.90 11.70
C HIS A 153 22.84 16.83 11.91
N ASN A 154 22.35 17.40 13.00
CA ASN A 154 20.91 17.51 13.27
C ASN A 154 20.38 18.88 12.86
N GLY A 155 20.02 19.06 11.59
CA GLY A 155 19.36 20.28 11.11
C GLY A 155 17.85 20.33 11.38
N GLY A 156 17.30 19.30 12.05
CA GLY A 156 15.89 19.20 12.40
C GLY A 156 15.52 20.01 13.65
N PRO A 157 14.21 20.22 13.90
CA PRO A 157 13.73 20.98 15.05
C PRO A 157 13.76 20.21 16.37
N ASP A 158 13.84 18.88 16.31
CA ASP A 158 13.80 17.99 17.47
C ASP A 158 15.19 17.47 17.83
N ALA A 159 15.37 17.02 19.07
CA ALA A 159 16.59 16.32 19.45
C ALA A 159 16.71 14.97 18.73
N TYR A 160 17.93 14.58 18.36
CA TYR A 160 18.22 13.39 17.59
C TYR A 160 19.16 12.44 18.33
N HIS A 161 18.74 11.19 18.52
CA HIS A 161 19.58 10.14 19.08
C HIS A 161 20.35 9.43 17.97
N VAL A 162 21.67 9.59 17.92
CA VAL A 162 22.51 9.08 16.82
C VAL A 162 22.47 7.56 16.73
N VAL A 163 22.24 6.86 17.85
CA VAL A 163 22.10 5.40 17.91
C VAL A 163 20.92 4.86 17.06
N THR A 164 19.97 5.69 16.64
CA THR A 164 18.89 5.26 15.75
C THR A 164 19.34 5.17 14.29
N ALA A 165 20.49 5.75 13.94
CA ALA A 165 21.07 5.61 12.62
C ALA A 165 21.44 4.15 12.37
N THR A 166 21.06 3.63 11.20
CA THR A 166 21.51 2.30 10.76
C THR A 166 22.59 2.47 9.71
N ILE A 167 23.66 1.69 9.83
CA ILE A 167 24.76 1.64 8.86
C ILE A 167 24.96 0.19 8.45
N THR A 168 24.87 -0.09 7.16
CA THR A 168 25.14 -1.41 6.57
C THR A 168 26.25 -1.27 5.55
N VAL A 169 27.33 -2.02 5.72
CA VAL A 169 28.45 -2.02 4.77
C VAL A 169 28.41 -3.30 3.95
N THR A 170 28.62 -3.18 2.65
CA THR A 170 28.81 -4.32 1.74
C THR A 170 30.08 -4.14 0.94
N HIS A 171 30.80 -5.24 0.71
CA HIS A 171 31.98 -5.28 -0.13
C HIS A 171 31.87 -6.49 -1.07
N ARG A 172 32.01 -6.26 -2.38
CA ARG A 172 31.85 -7.30 -3.41
C ARG A 172 30.52 -8.07 -3.30
N GLY A 173 29.45 -7.34 -2.98
CA GLY A 173 28.10 -7.90 -2.80
C GLY A 173 27.90 -8.72 -1.52
N ARG A 174 28.87 -8.74 -0.59
CA ARG A 174 28.73 -9.41 0.71
C ARG A 174 28.65 -8.39 1.84
N VAL A 175 27.78 -8.63 2.81
CA VAL A 175 27.68 -7.79 4.01
C VAL A 175 28.97 -7.91 4.82
N ALA A 176 29.58 -6.77 5.14
CA ALA A 176 30.77 -6.68 5.96
C ALA A 176 30.40 -6.72 7.44
N LYS A 177 31.28 -7.29 8.26
CA LYS A 177 31.07 -7.40 9.70
C LYS A 177 31.64 -6.17 10.41
N GLN A 178 30.85 -5.52 11.25
CA GLN A 178 31.34 -4.44 12.10
C GLN A 178 32.24 -4.99 13.22
N HIS A 179 33.39 -4.37 13.44
CA HIS A 179 34.30 -4.70 14.54
C HIS A 179 34.06 -3.75 15.72
N PHE A 180 33.12 -4.10 16.61
CA PHE A 180 32.74 -3.26 17.76
C PHE A 180 33.85 -2.98 18.79
N GLY A 181 34.93 -3.76 18.79
CA GLY A 181 36.11 -3.51 19.63
C GLY A 181 37.15 -2.56 19.02
N ALA A 182 36.84 -1.93 17.88
CA ALA A 182 37.74 -1.05 17.12
C ALA A 182 36.96 0.19 16.64
N GLY A 183 37.66 1.33 16.53
CA GLY A 183 37.01 2.62 16.29
C GLY A 183 36.39 3.21 17.57
N ASP A 184 35.43 4.10 17.40
CA ASP A 184 34.74 4.73 18.51
C ASP A 184 33.65 3.82 19.11
N PRO A 185 33.30 4.02 20.39
CA PRO A 185 32.12 3.39 20.98
C PRO A 185 30.85 3.71 20.18
N VAL A 186 29.84 2.83 20.29
CA VAL A 186 28.53 3.07 19.67
C VAL A 186 28.01 4.46 20.07
N PRO A 187 27.69 5.33 19.10
CA PRO A 187 27.36 6.73 19.37
C PRO A 187 25.96 6.85 19.98
N VAL A 188 25.87 6.75 21.30
CA VAL A 188 24.63 6.96 22.07
C VAL A 188 24.31 8.43 22.33
N ALA A 189 25.03 9.34 21.66
CA ALA A 189 24.86 10.78 21.81
C ALA A 189 23.45 11.24 21.35
N GLN A 190 22.92 12.23 22.07
CA GLN A 190 21.73 12.96 21.68
C GLN A 190 22.13 14.36 21.23
N LEU A 191 21.90 14.67 19.95
CA LEU A 191 22.18 15.97 19.37
C LEU A 191 20.98 16.88 19.54
N SER A 192 21.18 18.08 20.11
CA SER A 192 20.20 19.16 20.03
C SER A 192 20.05 19.65 18.57
N PRO A 193 19.00 20.41 18.24
CA PRO A 193 18.90 21.11 16.96
C PRO A 193 20.17 21.93 16.66
N GLY A 194 20.70 21.78 15.45
CA GLY A 194 21.97 22.34 15.00
C GLY A 194 23.23 21.62 15.48
N GLY A 195 23.11 20.53 16.24
CA GLY A 195 24.25 19.80 16.79
C GLY A 195 24.96 18.91 15.75
N ASP A 196 26.26 18.73 15.94
CA ASP A 196 27.14 17.92 15.09
C ASP A 196 27.89 16.87 15.91
N ILE A 197 28.16 15.72 15.30
CA ILE A 197 29.11 14.74 15.80
C ILE A 197 29.78 14.02 14.63
N ALA A 198 31.01 13.58 14.84
CA ALA A 198 31.67 12.62 13.98
C ALA A 198 32.14 11.44 14.85
N TYR A 199 32.06 10.23 14.31
CA TYR A 199 32.55 9.03 14.97
C TYR A 199 33.11 8.03 13.96
N ASP A 200 34.06 7.24 14.42
CA ASP A 200 34.74 6.23 13.63
C ASP A 200 34.11 4.84 13.80
N VAL A 201 33.82 4.18 12.68
CA VAL A 201 33.36 2.78 12.67
C VAL A 201 34.31 1.91 11.84
N VAL A 202 34.57 0.70 12.32
CA VAL A 202 35.50 -0.23 11.69
C VAL A 202 34.76 -1.47 11.20
N PHE A 203 35.06 -1.89 9.98
CA PHE A 203 34.47 -3.08 9.35
C PHE A 203 35.54 -4.02 8.81
N GLU A 204 35.27 -5.32 8.91
CA GLU A 204 36.04 -6.38 8.27
C GLU A 204 35.53 -6.59 6.84
N ILE A 205 36.44 -6.46 5.87
CA ILE A 205 36.18 -6.69 4.45
C ILE A 205 37.23 -7.62 3.85
N SER A 206 36.92 -8.27 2.72
CA SER A 206 37.92 -9.02 1.95
C SER A 206 39.12 -8.15 1.57
N SER A 207 40.32 -8.73 1.55
CA SER A 207 41.55 -8.08 1.09
C SER A 207 41.64 -7.91 -0.43
N GLU A 208 40.79 -8.60 -1.21
CA GLU A 208 40.75 -8.42 -2.66
C GLU A 208 40.11 -7.08 -3.03
N PRO A 209 40.50 -6.45 -4.16
CA PRO A 209 39.84 -5.24 -4.63
C PRO A 209 38.37 -5.48 -4.99
N GLY A 210 37.54 -4.45 -4.87
CA GLY A 210 36.13 -4.54 -5.21
C GLY A 210 35.29 -3.30 -4.92
N GLU A 211 34.03 -3.35 -5.35
CA GLU A 211 33.06 -2.32 -5.01
C GLU A 211 32.72 -2.39 -3.52
N LEU A 212 32.79 -1.24 -2.87
CA LEU A 212 32.40 -1.01 -1.49
C LEU A 212 31.17 -0.09 -1.48
N GLN A 213 30.15 -0.47 -0.73
CA GLN A 213 28.95 0.33 -0.52
C GLN A 213 28.66 0.45 0.97
N VAL A 214 28.37 1.66 1.44
CA VAL A 214 27.92 1.97 2.79
C VAL A 214 26.51 2.54 2.69
N GLU A 215 25.53 1.77 3.11
CA GLU A 215 24.14 2.19 3.19
C GLU A 215 23.87 2.80 4.56
N VAL A 216 23.29 4.00 4.59
CA VAL A 216 22.95 4.70 5.83
C VAL A 216 21.52 5.20 5.81
N GLN A 217 20.89 5.21 6.99
CA GLN A 217 19.57 5.81 7.22
C GLN A 217 19.55 6.41 8.63
N PRO A 218 19.08 7.65 8.84
CA PRO A 218 19.10 8.30 10.16
C PRO A 218 18.09 7.69 11.13
N ALA A 219 17.05 7.03 10.60
CA ALA A 219 16.10 6.23 11.34
C ALA A 219 15.55 5.13 10.43
N TYR A 220 15.08 4.02 11.00
CA TYR A 220 14.55 2.88 10.24
C TYR A 220 13.35 3.23 9.33
N SER A 221 12.63 4.30 9.64
CA SER A 221 11.50 4.80 8.83
C SER A 221 11.91 5.69 7.65
N GLN A 222 13.20 6.02 7.51
CA GLN A 222 13.71 6.91 6.47
C GLN A 222 14.28 6.11 5.30
N GLU A 223 14.25 6.71 4.11
CA GLU A 223 14.83 6.07 2.93
C GLU A 223 16.36 5.96 3.08
N PRO A 224 16.95 4.80 2.77
CA PRO A 224 18.39 4.62 2.86
C PRO A 224 19.11 5.29 1.69
N VAL A 225 20.31 5.80 1.96
CA VAL A 225 21.24 6.33 0.96
C VAL A 225 22.52 5.51 0.94
N ARG A 226 23.06 5.26 -0.25
CA ARG A 226 24.28 4.46 -0.44
C ARG A 226 25.45 5.34 -0.82
N PHE A 227 26.51 5.29 -0.03
CA PHE A 227 27.82 5.82 -0.35
C PHE A 227 28.66 4.73 -1.02
N THR A 228 29.25 5.01 -2.18
CA THR A 228 29.93 3.99 -3.00
C THR A 228 31.34 4.40 -3.41
N GLY A 229 32.23 3.43 -3.51
CA GLY A 229 33.58 3.59 -4.02
C GLY A 229 34.26 2.25 -4.32
N VAL A 230 35.51 2.29 -4.76
CA VAL A 230 36.32 1.10 -5.04
C VAL A 230 37.52 1.08 -4.09
N LEU A 231 37.81 -0.10 -3.56
CA LEU A 231 38.87 -0.37 -2.59
C LEU A 231 39.64 -1.63 -2.99
#